data_AF-A0A810BIM6-F1
#
_entry.id   AF-A0A810BIM6-F1
#
_cell.length_a   1.000
_cell.length_b   1.000
_cell.length_c   1.000
_cell.angle_alpha   90.00
_cell.angle_beta   90.00
_cell.angle_gamma   90.00
#
_symmetry.space_group_name_H-M   'P 1'
#
loop_
_entity.id
_entity.type
_entity.pdbx_description
1 polymer ?
#
loop_
_entity_poly.entity_id
_entity_poly.type
_entity_poly.pdbx_seq_one_letter_code
_entity_poly.pdbx_strand_id
1 'polypeptide(L)'
;MHAVVLVPGLALQIEAARLRALAQRSVEFRDGLTRHSQALFVQAQQSVGCNASHSVEARLARWLLRVRDLSGRDRFKLTQELMAEMIGVRRNSVSFVAHALQEANVIRFSRGHIEIVNVAELNKATCECYRAVKLQYQRLRFFD
;
A
#
# COMPACT_ATOMS: atom_id res chain seq x y z
N MET A 1 -14.54 -11.74 -7.92
CA MET A 1 -13.56 -10.86 -7.26
C MET A 1 -12.36 -11.73 -6.89
N HIS A 2 -11.21 -11.54 -7.54
CA HIS A 2 -10.00 -12.29 -7.24
C HIS A 2 -9.14 -11.44 -6.30
N ALA A 3 -8.65 -12.03 -5.21
CA ALA A 3 -7.72 -11.38 -4.30
C ALA A 3 -6.36 -12.08 -4.41
N VAL A 4 -5.29 -11.31 -4.45
CA VAL A 4 -3.91 -11.83 -4.51
C VAL A 4 -3.18 -11.43 -3.24
N VAL A 5 -2.51 -12.39 -2.61
CA VAL A 5 -1.67 -12.14 -1.44
C VAL A 5 -0.27 -11.74 -1.92
N LEU A 6 0.08 -10.47 -1.71
CA LEU A 6 1.39 -9.92 -2.12
C LEU A 6 2.47 -10.20 -1.07
N VAL A 7 2.10 -10.21 0.20
CA VAL A 7 2.99 -10.48 1.34
C VAL A 7 2.32 -11.54 2.22
N PRO A 8 3.00 -12.65 2.55
CA PRO A 8 2.42 -13.70 3.39
C PRO A 8 1.95 -13.16 4.75
N GLY A 9 0.75 -13.57 5.16
CA GLY A 9 0.13 -13.17 6.42
C GLY A 9 -1.07 -14.03 6.76
N LEU A 10 -1.70 -13.73 7.89
CA LEU A 10 -2.94 -14.39 8.31
C LEU A 10 -4.15 -13.62 7.77
N ALA A 11 -5.19 -14.36 7.39
CA ALA A 11 -6.46 -13.80 6.96
C ALA A 11 -7.61 -14.52 7.67
N LEU A 12 -8.68 -13.78 7.95
CA LEU A 12 -9.95 -14.33 8.43
C LEU A 12 -10.98 -14.19 7.31
N GLN A 13 -11.78 -15.23 7.12
CA GLN A 13 -12.85 -15.24 6.13
C GLN A 13 -14.20 -15.32 6.83
N ILE A 14 -15.17 -14.58 6.30
CA ILE A 14 -16.57 -14.64 6.70
C ILE A 14 -17.44 -14.64 5.44
N GLU A 15 -18.55 -15.36 5.47
CA GLU A 15 -19.53 -15.28 4.40
C GLU A 15 -20.15 -13.87 4.31
N ALA A 16 -20.28 -13.36 3.09
CA ALA A 16 -20.81 -12.02 2.87
C ALA A 16 -22.23 -11.85 3.42
N ALA A 17 -23.09 -12.87 3.33
CA ALA A 17 -24.44 -12.84 3.89
C ALA A 17 -24.41 -12.72 5.42
N ARG A 18 -23.51 -13.45 6.10
CA ARG A 18 -23.34 -13.38 7.55
C ARG A 18 -22.80 -12.02 7.99
N LEU A 19 -21.83 -11.46 7.25
CA LEU A 19 -21.31 -10.11 7.51
C LEU A 19 -22.43 -9.06 7.41
N ARG A 20 -23.27 -9.13 6.38
CA ARG A 20 -24.43 -8.23 6.21
C ARG A 20 -25.44 -8.36 7.35
N ALA A 21 -25.77 -9.58 7.76
CA ALA A 21 -26.68 -9.81 8.88
C ALA A 21 -26.12 -9.23 10.20
N LEU A 22 -24.81 -9.35 10.45
CA LEU A 22 -24.16 -8.71 11.61
C LEU A 22 -24.23 -7.18 11.54
N ALA A 23 -24.00 -6.59 10.37
CA ALA A 23 -24.08 -5.14 10.15
C ALA A 23 -25.51 -4.57 10.27
N GLN A 24 -26.55 -5.40 10.04
CA GLN A 24 -27.93 -4.98 10.29
C GLN A 24 -28.25 -4.90 11.79
N ARG A 25 -27.54 -5.67 12.63
CA ARG A 25 -27.81 -5.81 14.07
C ARG A 25 -27.05 -4.84 14.96
N SER A 26 -26.01 -4.17 14.46
CA SER A 26 -25.25 -3.15 15.20
C SER A 26 -24.97 -1.94 14.31
N VAL A 27 -25.36 -0.77 14.80
CA VAL A 27 -25.12 0.50 14.12
C VAL A 27 -23.63 0.80 14.10
N GLU A 28 -22.94 0.57 15.21
CA GLU A 28 -21.51 0.81 15.39
C GLU A 28 -20.68 -0.03 14.41
N PHE A 29 -21.03 -1.31 14.26
CA PHE A 29 -20.35 -2.19 13.31
C PHE A 29 -20.59 -1.75 11.86
N ARG A 30 -21.83 -1.37 11.51
CA ARG A 30 -22.18 -0.86 10.19
C ARG A 30 -21.47 0.45 9.86
N ASP A 31 -21.35 1.34 10.83
CA ASP A 31 -20.63 2.61 10.68
C ASP A 31 -19.13 2.37 10.51
N GLY A 32 -18.58 1.39 11.25
CA GLY A 32 -17.21 0.89 11.03
C GLY A 32 -16.97 0.42 9.60
N LEU A 33 -17.86 -0.43 9.05
CA LEU A 33 -17.77 -0.91 7.67
C LEU A 33 -17.92 0.21 6.64
N THR A 34 -18.82 1.16 6.88
CA THR A 34 -19.05 2.31 5.99
C THR A 34 -17.81 3.21 5.95
N ARG A 35 -17.27 3.57 7.12
CA ARG A 35 -16.03 4.35 7.24
C ARG A 35 -14.85 3.65 6.58
N HIS A 36 -14.71 2.34 6.77
CA HIS A 36 -13.68 1.56 6.08
C HIS A 36 -13.84 1.60 4.56
N SER A 37 -15.07 1.49 4.05
CA SER A 37 -15.35 1.54 2.61
C SER A 37 -15.02 2.92 2.02
N GLN A 38 -15.35 4.00 2.73
CA GLN A 38 -14.98 5.37 2.35
C GLN A 38 -13.45 5.55 2.32
N ALA A 39 -12.73 4.97 3.28
CA ALA A 39 -11.27 4.96 3.31
C ALA A 39 -10.66 4.36 2.04
N LEU A 40 -11.15 3.17 1.67
CA LEU A 40 -10.70 2.45 0.50
C LEU A 40 -10.98 3.25 -0.77
N PHE A 41 -12.15 3.89 -0.85
CA PHE A 41 -12.51 4.73 -1.99
C PHE A 41 -11.60 5.94 -2.14
N VAL A 42 -11.37 6.72 -1.07
CA VAL A 42 -10.49 7.90 -1.14
C VAL A 42 -9.05 7.49 -1.44
N GLN A 43 -8.57 6.39 -0.87
CA GLN A 43 -7.26 5.86 -1.25
C GLN A 43 -7.18 5.50 -2.74
N ALA A 44 -8.21 4.88 -3.30
CA ALA A 44 -8.24 4.53 -4.72
C ALA A 44 -8.17 5.79 -5.58
N GLN A 45 -8.97 6.81 -5.24
CA GLN A 45 -8.94 8.12 -5.90
C GLN A 45 -7.55 8.78 -5.79
N GLN A 46 -6.96 8.81 -4.59
CA GLN A 46 -5.62 9.36 -4.37
C GLN A 46 -4.55 8.59 -5.15
N SER A 47 -4.69 7.27 -5.29
CA SER A 47 -3.74 6.46 -6.05
C SER A 47 -3.82 6.75 -7.55
N VAL A 48 -5.03 6.98 -8.08
CA VAL A 48 -5.22 7.42 -9.47
C VAL A 48 -4.59 8.80 -9.69
N GLY A 49 -4.90 9.78 -8.83
CA GLY A 49 -4.30 11.12 -8.91
C GLY A 49 -2.77 11.07 -8.81
N CYS A 50 -2.24 10.30 -7.85
CA CYS A 50 -0.81 10.09 -7.70
C CYS A 50 -0.17 9.48 -8.95
N ASN A 51 -0.86 8.57 -9.64
CA ASN A 51 -0.36 7.95 -10.86
C ASN A 51 -0.31 8.92 -12.05
N ALA A 52 -1.22 9.89 -12.10
CA ALA A 52 -1.28 10.91 -13.14
C ALA A 52 -0.28 12.07 -12.90
N SER A 53 -0.01 12.39 -11.63
CA SER A 53 0.67 13.64 -11.26
C SER A 53 2.09 13.49 -10.72
N HIS A 54 2.54 12.28 -10.37
CA HIS A 54 3.85 12.09 -9.73
C HIS A 54 4.76 11.09 -10.47
N SER A 55 6.06 11.23 -10.23
CA SER A 55 7.10 10.39 -10.81
C SER A 55 6.95 8.91 -10.39
N VAL A 56 7.52 8.02 -11.20
CA VAL A 56 7.57 6.58 -10.88
C VAL A 56 8.31 6.34 -9.57
N GLU A 57 9.36 7.12 -9.28
CA GLU A 57 10.10 7.07 -8.02
C GLU A 57 9.20 7.36 -6.82
N ALA A 58 8.47 8.49 -6.85
CA ALA A 58 7.58 8.85 -5.76
C ALA A 58 6.45 7.84 -5.54
N ARG A 59 5.93 7.26 -6.63
CA ARG A 59 4.90 6.22 -6.59
C ARG A 59 5.44 4.91 -6.01
N LEU A 60 6.63 4.48 -6.43
CA LEU A 60 7.26 3.26 -5.93
C LEU A 60 7.63 3.40 -4.45
N ALA A 61 8.24 4.52 -4.05
CA ALA A 61 8.59 4.80 -2.66
C ALA A 61 7.36 4.80 -1.75
N ARG A 62 6.28 5.49 -2.18
CA ARG A 62 4.98 5.49 -1.46
C ARG A 62 4.43 4.07 -1.32
N TRP A 63 4.47 3.28 -2.39
CA TRP A 63 3.95 1.92 -2.39
C TRP A 63 4.76 0.99 -1.47
N LEU A 64 6.09 1.07 -1.50
CA LEU A 64 6.96 0.30 -0.60
C LEU A 64 6.74 0.65 0.87
N LEU A 65 6.64 1.93 1.21
CA LEU A 65 6.32 2.34 2.59
C LEU A 65 4.92 1.90 3.02
N ARG A 66 3.96 1.84 2.10
CA ARG A 66 2.64 1.28 2.40
C ARG A 66 2.71 -0.22 2.69
N VAL A 67 3.45 -0.99 1.88
CA VAL A 67 3.65 -2.43 2.12
C VAL A 67 4.32 -2.66 3.48
N ARG A 68 5.31 -1.85 3.82
CA ARG A 68 5.95 -1.83 5.14
C ARG A 68 4.95 -1.54 6.26
N ASP A 69 4.19 -0.45 6.16
CA ASP A 69 3.22 -0.05 7.18
C ASP A 69 2.13 -1.12 7.41
N LEU A 70 1.73 -1.84 6.37
CA LEU A 70 0.71 -2.91 6.46
C LEU A 70 1.26 -4.24 6.98
N SER A 71 2.52 -4.56 6.69
CA SER A 71 3.13 -5.85 7.06
C SER A 71 3.96 -5.81 8.33
N GLY A 72 4.38 -4.62 8.77
CA GLY A 72 5.30 -4.43 9.90
C GLY A 72 6.71 -4.97 9.63
N ARG A 73 7.09 -5.16 8.35
CA ARG A 73 8.39 -5.73 7.93
C ARG A 73 9.10 -4.79 6.97
N ASP A 74 10.40 -4.94 6.85
CA ASP A 74 11.23 -4.19 5.88
C ASP A 74 11.71 -5.05 4.70
N ARG A 75 11.49 -6.36 4.76
CA ARG A 75 11.92 -7.34 3.75
C ARG A 75 10.72 -8.02 3.10
N PHE A 76 10.68 -8.02 1.78
CA PHE A 76 9.56 -8.56 1.01
C PHE A 76 10.02 -9.39 -0.18
N LYS A 77 9.21 -10.39 -0.56
CA LYS A 77 9.33 -11.12 -1.82
C LYS A 77 8.47 -10.42 -2.88
N LEU A 78 9.00 -9.37 -3.50
CA LEU A 78 8.31 -8.56 -4.50
C LEU A 78 9.18 -8.47 -5.75
N THR A 79 8.68 -9.01 -6.86
CA THR A 79 9.35 -8.90 -8.16
C THR A 79 9.14 -7.52 -8.76
N GLN A 80 10.03 -7.09 -9.66
CA GLN A 80 9.83 -5.84 -10.40
C GLN A 80 8.54 -5.85 -11.22
N GLU A 81 8.14 -7.01 -11.74
CA GLU A 81 6.90 -7.17 -12.49
C GLU A 81 5.69 -6.89 -11.61
N LEU A 82 5.64 -7.51 -10.42
CA LEU A 82 4.59 -7.28 -9.45
C LEU A 82 4.54 -5.82 -8.99
N MET A 83 5.71 -5.21 -8.71
CA MET A 83 5.76 -3.80 -8.36
C MET A 83 5.24 -2.90 -9.50
N ALA A 84 5.56 -3.24 -10.74
CA ALA A 84 5.13 -2.50 -11.92
C ALA A 84 3.62 -2.59 -12.13
N GLU A 85 3.04 -3.79 -11.99
CA GLU A 85 1.60 -4.02 -11.99
C GLU A 85 0.92 -3.17 -10.89
N MET A 86 1.43 -3.25 -9.67
CA MET A 86 0.83 -2.61 -8.51
C MET A 86 0.85 -1.08 -8.55
N ILE A 87 1.83 -0.47 -9.24
CA ILE A 87 1.87 0.97 -9.43
C ILE A 87 1.40 1.40 -10.82
N GLY A 88 1.07 0.50 -11.73
CA GLY A 88 0.57 0.81 -13.07
C GLY A 88 1.61 1.45 -13.98
N VAL A 89 2.79 0.83 -14.10
CA VAL A 89 3.88 1.26 -14.99
C VAL A 89 4.51 0.08 -15.71
N ARG A 90 5.42 0.34 -16.64
CA ARG A 90 6.21 -0.72 -17.29
C ARG A 90 7.30 -1.24 -16.35
N ARG A 91 7.59 -2.55 -16.39
CA ARG A 91 8.65 -3.20 -15.60
C ARG A 91 10.01 -2.50 -15.68
N ASN A 92 10.39 -2.02 -16.87
CA ASN A 92 11.66 -1.31 -17.06
C ASN A 92 11.76 -0.02 -16.23
N SER A 93 10.64 0.67 -16.01
CA SER A 93 10.58 1.89 -15.21
C SER A 93 10.84 1.57 -13.74
N VAL A 94 10.27 0.47 -13.24
CA VAL A 94 10.58 -0.04 -11.90
C VAL A 94 12.04 -0.45 -11.79
N SER A 95 12.60 -1.13 -12.80
CA SER A 95 14.00 -1.55 -12.77
C SER A 95 14.95 -0.36 -12.68
N PHE A 96 14.70 0.71 -13.45
CA PHE A 96 15.49 1.93 -13.41
C PHE A 96 15.43 2.61 -12.03
N VAL A 97 14.23 2.83 -11.50
CA VAL A 97 14.04 3.46 -10.19
C VAL A 97 14.62 2.61 -9.06
N ALA A 98 14.41 1.29 -9.08
CA ALA A 98 14.95 0.39 -8.06
C ALA A 98 16.48 0.39 -8.07
N HIS A 99 17.11 0.50 -9.24
CA HIS A 99 18.56 0.65 -9.35
C HIS A 99 19.04 1.95 -8.70
N ALA A 100 18.41 3.09 -9.05
CA ALA A 100 18.76 4.40 -8.48
C ALA A 100 18.61 4.42 -6.95
N LEU A 101 17.51 3.88 -6.42
CA LEU A 101 17.30 3.76 -4.96
C LEU A 101 18.32 2.82 -4.30
N GLN A 102 18.80 1.81 -5.01
CA GLN A 102 19.83 0.91 -4.51
C GLN A 102 21.21 1.58 -4.48
N GLU A 103 21.59 2.31 -5.53
CA GLU A 103 22.83 3.10 -5.56
C GLU A 103 22.86 4.16 -4.46
N ALA A 104 21.70 4.74 -4.15
CA ALA A 104 21.52 5.68 -3.05
C ALA A 104 21.47 5.01 -1.65
N ASN A 105 21.68 3.70 -1.53
CA ASN A 105 21.59 2.93 -0.28
C ASN A 105 20.24 3.09 0.45
N VAL A 106 19.15 3.26 -0.30
CA VAL A 106 17.79 3.36 0.25
C VAL A 106 17.13 1.98 0.35
N ILE A 107 17.34 1.16 -0.67
CA ILE A 107 16.87 -0.22 -0.73
C ILE A 107 18.00 -1.18 -1.12
N ARG A 108 17.82 -2.47 -0.86
CA ARG A 108 18.54 -3.54 -1.55
C ARG A 108 17.55 -4.37 -2.35
N PHE A 109 17.92 -4.74 -3.55
CA PHE A 109 17.11 -5.54 -4.46
C PHE A 109 17.93 -6.68 -5.06
N SER A 110 17.50 -7.92 -4.84
CA SER A 110 18.11 -9.09 -5.47
C SER A 110 17.08 -10.20 -5.69
N ARG A 111 17.08 -10.81 -6.89
CA ARG A 111 16.25 -11.98 -7.24
C ARG A 111 14.79 -11.91 -6.72
N GLY A 112 14.11 -10.79 -6.97
CA GLY A 112 12.71 -10.59 -6.54
C GLY A 112 12.52 -10.41 -5.03
N HIS A 113 13.59 -10.14 -4.30
CA HIS A 113 13.56 -9.74 -2.90
C HIS A 113 13.95 -8.27 -2.82
N ILE A 114 13.22 -7.54 -1.99
CA ILE A 114 13.52 -6.15 -1.67
C ILE A 114 13.65 -6.01 -0.16
N GLU A 115 14.63 -5.23 0.27
CA GLU A 115 14.84 -4.80 1.65
C GLU A 115 14.88 -3.28 1.68
N ILE A 116 14.04 -2.65 2.49
CA ILE A 116 14.15 -1.23 2.79
C ILE A 116 15.26 -1.08 3.84
N VAL A 117 16.41 -0.53 3.46
CA VAL A 117 17.56 -0.37 4.37
C VAL A 117 17.63 1.03 4.98
N ASN A 118 16.98 2.03 4.36
CA ASN A 118 16.85 3.38 4.91
C ASN A 118 15.44 3.93 4.72
N VAL A 119 14.62 3.77 5.76
CA VAL A 119 13.21 4.22 5.76
C VAL A 119 13.09 5.74 5.66
N ALA A 120 14.02 6.48 6.28
CA ALA A 120 13.97 7.94 6.29
C ALA A 120 14.22 8.51 4.88
N GLU A 121 15.24 8.01 4.18
CA GLU A 121 15.50 8.41 2.79
C GLU A 121 14.40 7.96 1.84
N LEU A 122 13.85 6.75 2.03
CA LEU A 122 12.71 6.30 1.23
C LEU A 122 11.48 7.21 1.42
N ASN A 123 11.28 7.74 2.63
CA ASN A 123 10.21 8.70 2.92
C ASN A 123 10.42 10.02 2.19
N LYS A 124 11.66 10.54 2.11
CA LYS A 124 11.98 11.74 1.33
C LYS A 124 11.69 11.57 -0.17
N ALA A 125 11.83 10.36 -0.69
CA ALA A 125 11.51 10.05 -2.07
C ALA A 125 9.98 9.96 -2.33
N THR A 126 9.13 9.97 -1.29
CA THR A 126 7.67 9.92 -1.50
C THR A 126 7.06 11.25 -1.88
N CYS A 127 5.93 11.20 -2.59
CA CYS A 127 5.04 12.33 -2.71
C CYS A 127 4.21 12.53 -1.43
N GLU A 128 3.66 13.73 -1.27
CA GLU A 128 2.78 14.15 -0.19
C GLU A 128 1.55 13.24 -0.01
N CYS A 129 1.16 12.53 -1.08
CA CYS A 129 0.08 11.54 -1.07
C CYS A 129 0.31 10.44 -0.03
N TYR A 130 1.57 10.06 0.26
CA TYR A 130 1.85 9.05 1.28
C TYR A 130 1.32 9.48 2.66
N ARG A 131 1.66 10.71 3.06
CA ARG A 131 1.23 11.28 4.34
C ARG A 131 -0.28 11.50 4.38
N ALA A 132 -0.87 12.00 3.29
CA ALA A 132 -2.31 12.22 3.20
C ALA A 132 -3.12 10.93 3.44
N VAL A 133 -2.75 9.84 2.76
CA VAL A 133 -3.41 8.54 2.92
C VAL A 133 -3.19 7.96 4.32
N LYS A 134 -1.98 8.07 4.87
CA LYS A 134 -1.65 7.56 6.21
C LYS A 134 -2.48 8.24 7.29
N LEU A 135 -2.59 9.58 7.24
CA LEU A 135 -3.41 10.36 8.17
C LEU A 135 -4.89 9.97 8.08
N GLN A 136 -5.40 9.71 6.88
CA GLN A 136 -6.77 9.28 6.70
C GLN A 136 -7.03 7.92 7.36
N TYR A 137 -6.13 6.95 7.18
CA TYR A 137 -6.22 5.64 7.86
C TYR A 137 -6.16 5.76 9.38
N GLN A 138 -5.33 6.65 9.91
CA GLN A 138 -5.25 6.88 11.36
C GLN A 138 -6.57 7.43 11.91
N ARG A 139 -7.20 8.39 11.21
CA ARG A 139 -8.52 8.94 11.59
C ARG A 139 -9.63 7.90 11.62
N LEU A 140 -9.47 6.78 10.91
CA LEU A 140 -10.46 5.71 10.87
C LEU A 140 -10.22 4.63 11.92
N ARG A 141 -9.00 4.54 12.46
CA ARG A 141 -8.61 3.59 13.52
C ARG A 141 -8.89 4.11 14.93
N PHE A 142 -9.20 5.39 15.09
CA PHE A 142 -9.45 6.02 16.39
C PHE A 142 -10.80 6.72 16.40
N PHE A 143 -11.81 5.99 16.85
CA PHE A 143 -13.01 6.50 17.51
C PHE A 143 -13.43 5.41 18.50
N ASP A 144 -12.88 5.51 19.71
CA ASP A 144 -13.48 4.94 20.93
C ASP A 144 -14.69 5.81 21.34
#